data_AF-A0A7C3KW63-F1
#
_entry.id   AF-A0A7C3KW63-F1
#
_cell.length_a   1.000
_cell.length_b   1.000
_cell.length_c   1.000
_cell.angle_alpha   90.00
_cell.angle_beta   90.00
_cell.angle_gamma   90.00
#
_symmetry.space_group_name_H-M   'P 1'
#
loop_
_entity.id
_entity.type
_entity.pdbx_description
1 polymer ?
#
loop_
_entity_poly.entity_id
_entity_poly.type
_entity_poly.pdbx_seq_one_letter_code
_entity_poly.pdbx_strand_id
1 'polypeptide(L)'
;MPSEPAPPPPSLDEPPPPPKGAPIVWLGVAFGVLVMATLATLGIVLQEGVTTDRAGLDRELRLLEADYSIAVVKAGGSAEKAARGILPDARRRLESIPLETEGAQYIRYRALLILEMVANPKDRHPVDGLTDATDDITDGEKRNDVAKSRARVNDALRALASGAEGSELEKAAQALKEEAGRSWPLTLALEEARRRMGVAKEVLPPPLAFLLVGMVGMGTLAWIAYLALRLSGSLQPAGAPIRRFAAAPALVGDSLGLRFFVFLLIYTVVPVVLMAGLSLAFGEGLGTRLMVMALAAPVVLAAVFLPWLGVRLRPGHIGVSLRGFGRMALWGVGGWLANLPVLLVLFAVTVFLSRWLPSTSHPLGEELSSPGGVAISLIVAAVIAPLIEEVVFRGMLFQGLGLRLRGVLWPVVLSSLAFASVHPQGPATWVVLGWIGAMGCLLVHQTGSLIPAIVMHALHNFTIIVLAVYLENSVGL
;
A
#
# COMPACT_ATOMS: atom_id res chain seq x y z
N MET A 1 58.39 -19.45 15.91
CA MET A 1 58.10 -18.10 15.39
C MET A 1 56.84 -17.61 16.09
N PRO A 2 56.79 -16.38 16.62
CA PRO A 2 55.56 -15.82 17.15
C PRO A 2 54.56 -15.68 15.99
N SER A 3 53.35 -16.16 16.18
CA SER A 3 52.24 -16.00 15.24
C SER A 3 51.99 -14.50 15.04
N GLU A 4 52.13 -14.00 13.81
CA GLU A 4 51.73 -12.64 13.48
C GLU A 4 50.26 -12.40 13.86
N PRO A 5 49.92 -11.25 14.47
CA PRO A 5 48.54 -10.89 14.73
C PRO A 5 47.79 -10.78 13.40
N ALA A 6 46.61 -11.38 13.33
CA ALA A 6 45.75 -11.30 12.15
C ALA A 6 45.56 -9.83 11.74
N PRO A 7 45.74 -9.49 10.45
CA PRO A 7 45.64 -8.11 10.00
C PRO A 7 44.24 -7.56 10.31
N PRO A 8 44.12 -6.28 10.68
CA PRO A 8 42.83 -5.66 10.88
C PRO A 8 42.01 -5.77 9.60
N PRO A 9 40.69 -6.02 9.68
CA PRO A 9 39.86 -6.12 8.49
C PRO A 9 39.94 -4.81 7.67
N PRO A 10 40.03 -4.91 6.33
CA PRO A 10 40.36 -3.78 5.46
C PRO A 10 39.37 -2.62 5.63
N SER A 11 39.89 -1.39 5.66
CA SER A 11 39.07 -0.17 5.63
C SER A 11 38.63 0.14 4.20
N LEU A 12 37.60 0.97 4.02
CA LEU A 12 37.19 1.47 2.71
C LEU A 12 38.27 2.31 1.99
N ASP A 13 39.37 2.63 2.68
CA ASP A 13 40.46 3.45 2.17
C ASP A 13 41.53 2.63 1.41
N GLU A 14 41.58 1.29 1.57
CA GLU A 14 42.44 0.39 0.77
C GLU A 14 41.72 -0.92 0.39
N PRO A 15 41.46 -1.18 -0.90
CA PRO A 15 40.67 -2.33 -1.31
C PRO A 15 41.49 -3.59 -1.64
N PRO A 16 41.00 -4.80 -1.33
CA PRO A 16 41.48 -6.02 -1.95
C PRO A 16 41.04 -6.11 -3.44
N PRO A 17 41.73 -6.89 -4.28
CA PRO A 17 41.42 -6.98 -5.70
C PRO A 17 40.01 -7.55 -5.94
N PRO A 18 39.26 -7.03 -6.94
CA PRO A 18 37.90 -7.47 -7.20
C PRO A 18 37.88 -8.93 -7.68
N PRO A 19 36.95 -9.77 -7.19
CA PRO A 19 36.78 -11.11 -7.74
C PRO A 19 36.33 -11.03 -9.20
N LYS A 20 36.95 -11.84 -10.07
CA LYS A 20 36.58 -11.96 -11.49
C LYS A 20 35.34 -12.84 -11.62
N GLY A 21 34.21 -12.28 -12.07
CA GLY A 21 32.99 -13.03 -12.38
C GLY A 21 31.71 -12.18 -12.29
N ALA A 22 30.63 -12.66 -12.91
CA ALA A 22 29.30 -12.12 -12.65
C ALA A 22 28.98 -12.35 -11.15
N PRO A 23 28.53 -11.32 -10.41
CA PRO A 23 28.45 -11.42 -8.97
C PRO A 23 27.27 -12.30 -8.56
N ILE A 24 27.55 -13.53 -8.12
CA ILE A 24 26.59 -14.49 -7.56
C ILE A 24 25.62 -13.83 -6.56
N VAL A 25 26.11 -12.84 -5.82
CA VAL A 25 25.32 -12.01 -4.89
C VAL A 25 24.07 -11.42 -5.55
N TRP A 26 24.18 -10.86 -6.75
CA TRP A 26 23.07 -10.19 -7.42
C TRP A 26 22.06 -11.17 -8.03
N LEU A 27 22.48 -12.40 -8.34
CA LEU A 27 21.54 -13.49 -8.64
C LEU A 27 20.73 -13.85 -7.39
N GLY A 28 21.38 -13.90 -6.22
CA GLY A 28 20.70 -14.07 -4.93
C GLY A 28 19.72 -12.95 -4.62
N VAL A 29 20.12 -11.69 -4.83
CA VAL A 29 19.22 -10.52 -4.69
C VAL A 29 18.01 -10.65 -5.60
N ALA A 30 18.21 -10.93 -6.89
CA ALA A 30 17.11 -11.07 -7.86
C ALA A 30 16.17 -12.22 -7.47
N PHE A 31 16.72 -13.37 -7.08
CA PHE A 31 15.94 -14.51 -6.61
C PHE A 31 15.16 -14.18 -5.33
N GLY A 32 15.78 -13.53 -4.35
CA GLY A 32 15.13 -13.14 -3.10
C GLY A 32 13.97 -12.17 -3.32
N VAL A 33 14.15 -11.16 -4.18
CA VAL A 33 13.07 -10.24 -4.58
C VAL A 33 11.94 -10.99 -5.28
N LEU A 34 12.26 -11.92 -6.19
CA LEU A 34 11.26 -12.72 -6.89
C LEU A 34 10.46 -13.60 -5.93
N VAL A 35 11.12 -14.27 -4.99
CA VAL A 35 10.45 -15.08 -3.96
C VAL A 35 9.52 -14.19 -3.13
N MET A 36 9.99 -13.03 -2.68
CA MET A 36 9.16 -12.11 -1.89
C MET A 36 7.97 -11.57 -2.66
N ALA A 37 8.16 -11.18 -3.92
CA ALA A 37 7.09 -10.76 -4.79
C ALA A 37 6.06 -11.88 -5.02
N THR A 38 6.55 -13.12 -5.17
CA THR A 38 5.70 -14.30 -5.33
C THR A 38 4.92 -14.59 -4.06
N LEU A 39 5.55 -14.54 -2.88
CA LEU A 39 4.87 -14.74 -1.59
C LEU A 39 3.84 -13.64 -1.31
N ALA A 40 4.17 -12.37 -1.58
CA ALA A 40 3.22 -11.26 -1.47
C ALA A 40 2.02 -11.48 -2.40
N THR A 41 2.27 -11.85 -3.66
CA THR A 41 1.20 -12.09 -4.63
C THR A 41 0.38 -13.34 -4.28
N LEU A 42 1.02 -14.42 -3.86
CA LEU A 42 0.37 -15.65 -3.45
C LEU A 42 -0.46 -15.45 -2.19
N GLY A 43 0.03 -14.67 -1.22
CA GLY A 43 -0.74 -14.28 -0.04
C GLY A 43 -2.03 -13.55 -0.41
N ILE A 44 -1.99 -12.68 -1.41
CA ILE A 44 -3.20 -12.03 -1.95
C ILE A 44 -4.16 -13.06 -2.58
N VAL A 45 -3.64 -13.99 -3.39
CA VAL A 45 -4.47 -14.99 -4.10
C VAL A 45 -5.05 -16.03 -3.12
N LEU A 46 -4.29 -16.45 -2.12
CA LEU A 46 -4.70 -17.43 -1.12
C LEU A 46 -5.54 -16.83 0.01
N GLN A 47 -5.60 -15.49 0.14
CA GLN A 47 -6.43 -14.79 1.13
C GLN A 47 -7.94 -14.87 0.85
N GLU A 48 -8.37 -15.59 -0.19
CA GLU A 48 -9.77 -15.91 -0.41
C GLU A 48 -10.22 -16.95 0.64
N GLY A 49 -10.59 -16.48 1.83
CA GLY A 49 -11.31 -17.24 2.87
C GLY A 49 -12.74 -17.63 2.46
N VAL A 50 -12.94 -17.78 1.15
CA VAL A 50 -14.20 -18.00 0.46
C VAL A 50 -14.03 -19.07 -0.60
N THR A 51 -15.13 -19.66 -1.05
CA THR A 51 -15.13 -20.66 -2.12
C THR A 51 -14.76 -20.06 -3.48
N THR A 52 -14.37 -20.90 -4.43
CA THR A 52 -13.91 -20.47 -5.76
C THR A 52 -14.98 -19.75 -6.58
N ASP A 53 -16.24 -20.19 -6.47
CA ASP A 53 -17.40 -19.53 -7.07
C ASP A 53 -17.64 -18.14 -6.46
N ARG A 54 -17.50 -18.02 -5.13
CA ARG A 54 -17.60 -16.76 -4.39
C ARG A 54 -16.51 -15.77 -4.77
N ALA A 55 -15.27 -16.22 -4.91
CA ALA A 55 -14.15 -15.43 -5.39
C ALA A 55 -14.36 -14.92 -6.83
N GLY A 56 -14.90 -15.77 -7.71
CA GLY A 56 -15.29 -15.40 -9.07
C GLY A 56 -16.33 -14.28 -9.07
N LEU A 57 -17.35 -14.40 -8.22
CA LEU A 57 -18.37 -13.38 -8.02
C LEU A 57 -17.79 -12.05 -7.51
N ASP A 58 -16.90 -12.08 -6.51
CA ASP A 58 -16.28 -10.87 -5.97
C ASP A 58 -15.43 -10.11 -7.00
N ARG A 59 -14.78 -10.84 -7.91
CA ARG A 59 -14.07 -10.23 -9.05
C ARG A 59 -15.01 -9.46 -9.96
N GLU A 60 -16.18 -10.05 -10.26
CA GLU A 60 -17.17 -9.41 -11.11
C GLU A 60 -17.79 -8.18 -10.44
N LEU A 61 -18.06 -8.25 -9.14
CA LEU A 61 -18.56 -7.11 -8.36
C LEU A 61 -17.56 -5.95 -8.37
N ARG A 62 -16.25 -6.19 -8.26
CA ARG A 62 -15.22 -5.14 -8.37
C ARG A 62 -15.20 -4.47 -9.75
N LEU A 63 -15.44 -5.23 -10.81
CA LEU A 63 -15.56 -4.66 -12.16
C LEU A 63 -16.80 -3.78 -12.28
N LEU A 64 -17.94 -4.25 -11.75
CA LEU A 64 -19.18 -3.48 -11.73
C LEU A 64 -19.09 -2.22 -10.87
N GLU A 65 -18.34 -2.24 -9.77
CA GLU A 65 -18.04 -1.03 -8.98
C GLU A 65 -17.30 0.02 -9.82
N ALA A 66 -16.30 -0.40 -10.60
CA ALA A 66 -15.57 0.49 -11.50
C ALA A 66 -16.47 1.05 -12.61
N ASP A 67 -17.35 0.22 -13.18
CA ASP A 67 -18.31 0.64 -14.21
C ASP A 67 -19.37 1.60 -13.63
N TYR A 68 -19.86 1.32 -12.42
CA TYR A 68 -20.75 2.20 -11.68
C TYR A 68 -20.10 3.57 -11.44
N SER A 69 -18.85 3.59 -10.99
CA SER A 69 -18.10 4.82 -10.72
C SER A 69 -17.98 5.69 -11.97
N ILE A 70 -17.72 5.07 -13.13
CA ILE A 70 -17.72 5.77 -14.43
C ILE A 70 -19.13 6.25 -14.80
N ALA A 71 -20.15 5.42 -14.58
CA ALA A 71 -21.53 5.77 -14.88
C ALA A 71 -22.01 6.97 -14.05
N VAL A 72 -21.61 7.08 -12.78
CA VAL A 72 -21.88 8.25 -11.92
C VAL A 72 -21.30 9.53 -12.52
N VAL A 73 -20.05 9.49 -12.99
CA VAL A 73 -19.43 10.65 -13.66
C VAL A 73 -20.19 11.03 -14.92
N LYS A 74 -20.53 10.05 -15.78
CA LYS A 74 -21.32 10.29 -17.00
C LYS A 74 -22.73 10.82 -16.71
N ALA A 75 -23.32 10.42 -15.59
CA ALA A 75 -24.64 10.82 -15.15
C ALA A 75 -24.66 12.17 -14.41
N GLY A 76 -23.56 12.92 -14.39
CA GLY A 76 -23.45 14.21 -13.69
C GLY A 76 -23.56 14.07 -12.17
N GLY A 77 -23.07 12.96 -11.61
CA GLY A 77 -23.10 12.68 -10.17
C GLY A 77 -24.38 12.00 -9.67
N SER A 78 -25.35 11.72 -10.54
CA SER A 78 -26.61 11.06 -10.14
C SER A 78 -26.43 9.55 -9.98
N ALA A 79 -26.46 9.07 -8.72
CA ALA A 79 -26.44 7.65 -8.36
C ALA A 79 -27.61 6.87 -8.99
N GLU A 80 -28.83 7.44 -8.94
CA GLU A 80 -30.03 6.83 -9.53
C GLU A 80 -29.87 6.57 -11.03
N LYS A 81 -29.43 7.59 -11.80
CA LYS A 81 -29.22 7.46 -13.25
C LYS A 81 -28.08 6.49 -13.56
N ALA A 82 -27.01 6.51 -12.77
CA ALA A 82 -25.89 5.59 -12.94
C ALA A 82 -26.30 4.13 -12.70
N ALA A 83 -27.00 3.86 -11.58
CA ALA A 83 -27.52 2.55 -11.26
C ALA A 83 -28.49 2.04 -12.33
N ARG A 84 -29.46 2.87 -12.77
CA ARG A 84 -30.36 2.52 -13.88
C ARG A 84 -29.60 2.19 -15.17
N GLY A 85 -28.53 2.91 -15.47
CA GLY A 85 -27.73 2.70 -16.66
C GLY A 85 -26.96 1.37 -16.65
N ILE A 86 -26.41 0.97 -15.50
CA ILE A 86 -25.60 -0.25 -15.40
C ILE A 86 -26.40 -1.50 -15.05
N LEU A 87 -27.58 -1.36 -14.44
CA LEU A 87 -28.35 -2.48 -13.90
C LEU A 87 -28.63 -3.61 -14.92
N PRO A 88 -28.98 -3.35 -16.19
CA PRO A 88 -29.19 -4.40 -17.18
C PRO A 88 -27.91 -5.22 -17.48
N ASP A 89 -26.75 -4.56 -17.51
CA ASP A 89 -25.46 -5.21 -17.73
C ASP A 89 -25.01 -5.97 -16.48
N ALA A 90 -25.14 -5.35 -15.31
CA ALA A 90 -24.87 -5.98 -14.01
C ALA A 90 -25.67 -7.27 -13.84
N ARG A 91 -26.97 -7.25 -14.14
CA ARG A 91 -27.84 -8.42 -14.08
C ARG A 91 -27.33 -9.54 -15.00
N ARG A 92 -27.11 -9.22 -16.28
CA ARG A 92 -26.61 -10.19 -17.27
C ARG A 92 -25.30 -10.83 -16.83
N ARG A 93 -24.34 -10.03 -16.36
CA ARG A 93 -23.01 -10.49 -15.95
C ARG A 93 -23.08 -11.34 -14.69
N LEU A 94 -23.76 -10.88 -13.65
CA LEU A 94 -23.85 -11.60 -12.39
C LEU A 94 -24.69 -12.89 -12.48
N GLU A 95 -25.77 -12.89 -13.28
CA GLU A 95 -26.59 -14.10 -13.50
C GLU A 95 -25.86 -15.14 -14.36
N SER A 96 -24.90 -14.72 -15.21
CA SER A 96 -24.10 -15.65 -16.03
C SER A 96 -23.07 -16.46 -15.23
N ILE A 97 -22.78 -16.06 -13.99
CA ILE A 97 -21.82 -16.76 -13.13
C ILE A 97 -22.50 -17.99 -12.52
N PRO A 98 -21.99 -19.22 -12.76
CA PRO A 98 -22.46 -20.41 -12.07
C PRO A 98 -22.00 -20.34 -10.61
N LEU A 99 -22.95 -20.41 -9.67
CA LEU A 99 -22.69 -20.36 -8.23
C LEU A 99 -23.17 -21.66 -7.59
N GLU A 100 -22.28 -22.34 -6.89
CA GLU A 100 -22.51 -23.64 -6.26
C GLU A 100 -23.04 -23.48 -4.83
N THR A 101 -22.56 -22.45 -4.14
CA THR A 101 -22.90 -22.17 -2.73
C THR A 101 -24.10 -21.23 -2.60
N GLU A 102 -24.93 -21.48 -1.59
CA GLU A 102 -26.07 -20.61 -1.27
C GLU A 102 -25.59 -19.23 -0.85
N GLY A 103 -24.50 -19.16 -0.09
CA GLY A 103 -23.89 -17.91 0.34
C GLY A 103 -23.41 -17.04 -0.82
N ALA A 104 -22.81 -17.60 -1.86
CA ALA A 104 -22.46 -16.81 -3.04
C ALA A 104 -23.71 -16.35 -3.80
N GLN A 105 -24.74 -17.20 -3.92
CA GLN A 105 -26.02 -16.82 -4.53
C GLN A 105 -26.68 -15.66 -3.76
N TYR A 106 -26.63 -15.68 -2.43
CA TYR A 106 -27.08 -14.59 -1.57
C TYR A 106 -26.33 -13.29 -1.88
N ILE A 107 -24.99 -13.33 -2.01
CA ILE A 107 -24.23 -12.10 -2.28
C ILE A 107 -24.57 -11.52 -3.66
N ARG A 108 -24.78 -12.37 -4.67
CA ARG A 108 -25.27 -11.94 -5.99
C ARG A 108 -26.64 -11.28 -5.87
N TYR A 109 -27.59 -11.94 -5.19
CA TYR A 109 -28.93 -11.41 -4.98
C TYR A 109 -28.89 -10.04 -4.29
N ARG A 110 -28.12 -9.95 -3.20
CA ARG A 110 -27.92 -8.72 -2.44
C ARG A 110 -27.37 -7.59 -3.32
N ALA A 111 -26.40 -7.88 -4.18
CA ALA A 111 -25.83 -6.88 -5.06
C ALA A 111 -26.85 -6.30 -6.05
N LEU A 112 -27.66 -7.16 -6.66
CA LEU A 112 -28.72 -6.75 -7.57
C LEU A 112 -29.83 -5.98 -6.85
N LEU A 113 -30.26 -6.46 -5.68
CA LEU A 113 -31.24 -5.77 -4.84
C LEU A 113 -30.79 -4.34 -4.51
N ILE A 114 -29.54 -4.16 -4.10
CA ILE A 114 -29.01 -2.83 -3.77
C ILE A 114 -29.00 -1.92 -5.01
N LEU A 115 -28.55 -2.43 -6.16
CA LEU A 115 -28.59 -1.65 -7.42
C LEU A 115 -30.02 -1.28 -7.82
N GLU A 116 -30.98 -2.17 -7.62
CA GLU A 116 -32.41 -1.92 -7.88
C GLU A 116 -32.99 -0.86 -6.94
N MET A 117 -32.67 -0.93 -5.65
CA MET A 117 -33.07 0.09 -4.68
C MET A 117 -32.50 1.46 -5.03
N VAL A 118 -31.24 1.54 -5.46
CA VAL A 118 -30.62 2.82 -5.87
C VAL A 118 -31.20 3.32 -7.20
N ALA A 119 -31.46 2.41 -8.15
CA ALA A 119 -32.06 2.74 -9.43
C ALA A 119 -33.51 3.22 -9.28
N ASN A 120 -34.28 2.63 -8.36
CA ASN A 120 -35.70 2.91 -8.17
C ASN A 120 -36.01 3.09 -6.67
N PRO A 121 -35.59 4.22 -6.07
CA PRO A 121 -35.61 4.40 -4.62
C PRO A 121 -37.00 4.58 -4.01
N LYS A 122 -38.03 4.81 -4.84
CA LYS A 122 -39.42 4.94 -4.39
C LYS A 122 -40.18 3.62 -4.42
N ASP A 123 -39.64 2.62 -5.11
CA ASP A 123 -40.30 1.34 -5.29
C ASP A 123 -40.04 0.45 -4.08
N ARG A 124 -40.99 -0.45 -3.81
CA ARG A 124 -40.76 -1.56 -2.87
C ARG A 124 -40.09 -2.70 -3.63
N HIS A 125 -39.09 -3.29 -3.00
CA HIS A 125 -38.28 -4.35 -3.62
C HIS A 125 -38.48 -5.67 -2.88
N PRO A 126 -38.55 -6.80 -3.59
CA PRO A 126 -38.64 -8.11 -2.96
C PRO A 126 -37.35 -8.41 -2.17
N VAL A 127 -37.48 -9.06 -1.02
CA VAL A 127 -36.36 -9.37 -0.11
C VAL A 127 -36.26 -10.85 0.25
N ASP A 128 -37.02 -11.70 -0.45
CA ASP A 128 -37.15 -13.13 -0.16
C ASP A 128 -35.86 -13.90 -0.40
N GLY A 129 -34.95 -13.36 -1.22
CA GLY A 129 -33.63 -13.93 -1.47
C GLY A 129 -32.56 -13.56 -0.44
N LEU A 130 -32.89 -12.82 0.63
CA LEU A 130 -31.93 -12.50 1.70
C LEU A 130 -31.81 -13.68 2.68
N THR A 131 -30.63 -14.30 2.71
CA THR A 131 -30.28 -15.39 3.63
C THR A 131 -29.02 -15.06 4.43
N ASP A 132 -28.73 -15.83 5.47
CA ASP A 132 -27.51 -15.74 6.29
C ASP A 132 -26.60 -16.97 6.12
N ALA A 133 -26.80 -17.73 5.03
CA ALA A 133 -25.97 -18.88 4.65
C ALA A 133 -24.49 -18.49 4.62
N THR A 134 -23.58 -19.42 4.91
CA THR A 134 -22.12 -19.16 4.97
C THR A 134 -21.29 -20.33 4.42
N ASP A 135 -21.92 -21.19 3.62
CA ASP A 135 -21.27 -22.30 2.91
C ASP A 135 -20.24 -21.80 1.87
N ASP A 136 -20.32 -20.53 1.48
CA ASP A 136 -19.33 -19.82 0.67
C ASP A 136 -18.06 -19.38 1.43
N ILE A 137 -18.00 -19.58 2.75
CA ILE A 137 -16.85 -19.24 3.59
C ILE A 137 -16.05 -20.51 3.88
N THR A 138 -14.77 -20.54 3.50
CA THR A 138 -13.89 -21.70 3.69
C THR A 138 -13.31 -21.77 5.11
N ASP A 139 -13.16 -20.62 5.76
CA ASP A 139 -12.73 -20.49 7.15
C ASP A 139 -13.89 -20.80 8.12
N GLY A 140 -13.89 -22.01 8.68
CA GLY A 140 -14.95 -22.50 9.56
C GLY A 140 -15.12 -21.66 10.84
N GLU A 141 -14.04 -21.07 11.37
CA GLU A 141 -14.09 -20.26 12.59
C GLU A 141 -14.82 -18.94 12.35
N LYS A 142 -14.72 -18.39 11.13
CA LYS A 142 -15.36 -17.12 10.75
C LYS A 142 -16.84 -17.23 10.39
N ARG A 143 -17.35 -18.44 10.10
CA ARG A 143 -18.74 -18.63 9.62
C ARG A 143 -19.78 -18.02 10.54
N ASN A 144 -19.63 -18.19 11.85
CA ASN A 144 -20.59 -17.63 12.82
C ASN A 144 -20.60 -16.10 12.83
N ASP A 145 -19.43 -15.47 12.72
CA ASP A 145 -19.34 -14.02 12.72
C ASP A 145 -19.84 -13.43 11.40
N VAL A 146 -19.56 -14.11 10.28
CA VAL A 146 -20.12 -13.77 8.97
C VAL A 146 -21.64 -13.90 8.95
N ALA A 147 -22.21 -14.96 9.53
CA ALA A 147 -23.66 -15.15 9.59
C ALA A 147 -24.33 -14.01 10.38
N LYS A 148 -23.77 -13.62 11.53
CA LYS A 148 -24.25 -12.47 12.32
C LYS A 148 -24.16 -11.15 11.56
N SER A 149 -23.05 -10.94 10.83
CA SER A 149 -22.88 -9.79 9.94
C SER A 149 -23.94 -9.75 8.84
N ARG A 150 -24.17 -10.89 8.14
CA ARG A 150 -25.22 -11.03 7.11
C ARG A 150 -26.60 -10.74 7.67
N ALA A 151 -26.93 -11.24 8.86
CA ALA A 151 -28.21 -10.97 9.51
C ALA A 151 -28.43 -9.47 9.75
N ARG A 152 -27.43 -8.76 10.32
CA ARG A 152 -27.52 -7.30 10.53
C ARG A 152 -27.68 -6.52 9.23
N VAL A 153 -26.92 -6.89 8.20
CA VAL A 153 -27.06 -6.31 6.86
C VAL A 153 -28.45 -6.58 6.29
N ASN A 154 -28.96 -7.80 6.41
CA ASN A 154 -30.27 -8.19 5.87
C ASN A 154 -31.39 -7.38 6.52
N ASP A 155 -31.35 -7.17 7.84
CA ASP A 155 -32.34 -6.37 8.54
C ASP A 155 -32.33 -4.90 8.06
N ALA A 156 -31.15 -4.33 7.84
CA ALA A 156 -31.01 -3.00 7.28
C ALA A 156 -31.53 -2.91 5.83
N LEU A 157 -31.23 -3.91 4.99
CA LEU A 157 -31.72 -3.96 3.61
C LEU A 157 -33.24 -4.16 3.55
N ARG A 158 -33.83 -4.95 4.45
CA ARG A 158 -35.29 -5.10 4.56
C ARG A 158 -35.96 -3.78 4.91
N ALA A 159 -35.40 -3.03 5.85
CA ALA A 159 -35.89 -1.71 6.21
C ALA A 159 -35.81 -0.73 5.02
N LEU A 160 -34.70 -0.74 4.27
CA LEU A 160 -34.58 0.10 3.07
C LEU A 160 -35.56 -0.30 1.97
N ALA A 161 -35.71 -1.59 1.69
CA ALA A 161 -36.58 -2.11 0.65
C ALA A 161 -38.07 -1.91 0.95
N SER A 162 -38.47 -1.85 2.22
CA SER A 162 -39.85 -1.59 2.66
C SER A 162 -40.21 -0.10 2.68
N GLY A 163 -39.21 0.79 2.56
CA GLY A 163 -39.40 2.24 2.61
C GLY A 163 -39.38 2.80 4.04
N ALA A 164 -38.55 2.25 4.93
CA ALA A 164 -38.41 2.74 6.31
C ALA A 164 -38.03 4.23 6.38
N GLU A 165 -38.52 4.91 7.42
CA GLU A 165 -38.29 6.31 7.71
C GLU A 165 -37.94 6.51 9.20
N GLY A 166 -37.45 7.70 9.56
CA GLY A 166 -37.14 8.06 10.95
C GLY A 166 -36.13 7.12 11.62
N SER A 167 -36.45 6.66 12.83
CA SER A 167 -35.53 5.87 13.66
C SER A 167 -35.20 4.48 13.09
N GLU A 168 -36.09 3.90 12.28
CA GLU A 168 -35.80 2.62 11.60
C GLU A 168 -34.76 2.81 10.49
N LEU A 169 -34.87 3.91 9.74
CA LEU A 169 -33.90 4.28 8.72
C LEU A 169 -32.53 4.62 9.32
N GLU A 170 -32.50 5.31 10.47
CA GLU A 170 -31.27 5.59 11.21
C GLU A 170 -30.56 4.32 11.68
N LYS A 171 -31.31 3.35 12.23
CA LYS A 171 -30.74 2.05 12.64
C LYS A 171 -30.21 1.27 11.45
N ALA A 172 -30.93 1.27 10.33
CA ALA A 172 -30.48 0.63 9.10
C ALA A 172 -29.18 1.27 8.58
N ALA A 173 -29.10 2.61 8.57
CA ALA A 173 -27.90 3.32 8.17
C ALA A 173 -26.72 3.04 9.10
N GLN A 174 -26.95 2.95 10.42
CA GLN A 174 -25.90 2.62 11.39
C GLN A 174 -25.39 1.18 11.22
N ALA A 175 -26.29 0.21 11.07
CA ALA A 175 -25.91 -1.18 10.81
C ALA A 175 -25.13 -1.31 9.49
N LEU A 176 -25.58 -0.64 8.42
CA LEU A 176 -24.82 -0.59 7.16
C LEU A 176 -23.49 0.13 7.33
N LYS A 177 -23.37 1.16 8.16
CA LYS A 177 -22.08 1.83 8.41
C LYS A 177 -21.08 0.89 9.10
N GLU A 178 -21.53 0.12 10.08
CA GLU A 178 -20.70 -0.84 10.82
C GLU A 178 -20.29 -2.04 9.95
N GLU A 179 -21.18 -2.49 9.06
CA GLU A 179 -20.97 -3.71 8.25
C GLU A 179 -20.44 -3.45 6.84
N ALA A 180 -20.74 -2.30 6.23
CA ALA A 180 -20.35 -2.03 4.84
C ALA A 180 -18.83 -1.94 4.73
N GLY A 181 -18.14 -1.35 5.71
CA GLY A 181 -16.75 -0.94 5.55
C GLY A 181 -16.55 -0.23 4.20
N ARG A 182 -15.65 -0.76 3.37
CA ARG A 182 -15.42 -0.34 1.97
C ARG A 182 -16.01 -1.28 0.92
N SER A 183 -16.87 -2.21 1.30
CA SER A 183 -17.36 -3.25 0.41
C SER A 183 -18.49 -2.73 -0.48
N TRP A 184 -18.20 -2.55 -1.77
CA TRP A 184 -19.25 -2.41 -2.77
C TRP A 184 -19.99 -3.75 -2.92
N PRO A 185 -21.33 -3.77 -3.02
CA PRO A 185 -22.25 -2.62 -3.13
C PRO A 185 -22.88 -2.14 -1.81
N LEU A 186 -22.47 -2.62 -0.63
CA LEU A 186 -23.06 -2.18 0.65
C LEU A 186 -22.91 -0.68 0.88
N THR A 187 -21.81 -0.09 0.40
CA THR A 187 -21.60 1.37 0.39
C THR A 187 -22.71 2.12 -0.34
N LEU A 188 -23.31 1.56 -1.39
CA LEU A 188 -24.44 2.16 -2.11
C LEU A 188 -25.72 2.14 -1.28
N ALA A 189 -25.98 1.04 -0.55
CA ALA A 189 -27.13 0.94 0.33
C ALA A 189 -27.04 1.96 1.47
N LEU A 190 -25.84 2.14 2.04
CA LEU A 190 -25.56 3.17 3.04
C LEU A 190 -25.78 4.59 2.48
N GLU A 191 -25.28 4.86 1.27
CA GLU A 191 -25.46 6.16 0.61
C GLU A 191 -26.95 6.45 0.35
N GLU A 192 -27.71 5.45 -0.07
CA GLU A 192 -29.16 5.55 -0.27
C GLU A 192 -29.90 5.80 1.05
N ALA A 193 -29.54 5.11 2.13
CA ALA A 193 -30.09 5.34 3.46
C ALA A 193 -29.87 6.80 3.91
N ARG A 194 -28.63 7.29 3.81
CA ARG A 194 -28.26 8.67 4.15
C ARG A 194 -29.01 9.69 3.29
N ARG A 195 -29.14 9.43 1.99
CA ARG A 195 -29.88 10.28 1.05
C ARG A 195 -31.34 10.41 1.47
N ARG A 196 -32.01 9.31 1.86
CA ARG A 196 -33.39 9.32 2.37
C ARG A 196 -33.53 10.07 3.69
N MET A 197 -32.50 10.02 4.54
CA MET A 197 -32.43 10.82 5.78
C MET A 197 -32.21 12.32 5.53
N GLY A 198 -32.02 12.75 4.27
CA GLY A 198 -31.65 14.14 3.96
C GLY A 198 -30.23 14.51 4.37
N VAL A 199 -29.40 13.52 4.71
CA VAL A 199 -27.98 13.73 4.99
C VAL A 199 -27.31 14.00 3.63
N ALA A 200 -26.78 15.21 3.47
CA ALA A 200 -26.07 15.57 2.25
C ALA A 200 -24.89 14.62 2.04
N LYS A 201 -24.63 14.24 0.77
CA LYS A 201 -23.41 13.52 0.41
C LYS A 201 -22.23 14.35 0.87
N GLU A 202 -21.43 13.81 1.79
CA GLU A 202 -20.23 14.48 2.29
C GLU A 202 -19.21 14.56 1.15
N VAL A 203 -19.23 15.67 0.43
CA VAL A 203 -18.13 16.06 -0.45
C VAL A 203 -17.00 16.53 0.46
N LEU A 204 -15.74 16.31 0.05
CA LEU A 204 -14.60 16.94 0.75
C LEU A 204 -14.96 18.41 1.02
N PRO A 205 -14.83 18.88 2.28
CA PRO A 205 -15.22 20.24 2.59
C PRO A 205 -14.41 21.19 1.69
N PRO A 206 -15.02 22.25 1.14
CA PRO A 206 -14.38 23.13 0.17
C PRO A 206 -12.97 23.59 0.55
N PRO A 207 -12.66 23.90 1.84
CA PRO A 207 -11.29 24.22 2.25
C PRO A 207 -10.28 23.09 1.99
N LEU A 208 -10.65 21.84 2.26
CA LEU A 208 -9.79 20.68 2.03
C LEU A 208 -9.62 20.40 0.53
N ALA A 209 -10.70 20.51 -0.25
CA ALA A 209 -10.61 20.37 -1.71
C ALA A 209 -9.71 21.45 -2.32
N PHE A 210 -9.86 22.71 -1.91
CA PHE A 210 -9.01 23.82 -2.34
C PHE A 210 -7.55 23.60 -1.93
N LEU A 211 -7.31 23.12 -0.71
CA LEU A 211 -5.97 22.77 -0.23
C LEU A 211 -5.33 21.69 -1.11
N LEU A 212 -6.03 20.60 -1.41
CA LEU A 212 -5.52 19.52 -2.27
C LEU A 212 -5.18 20.03 -3.68
N VAL A 213 -6.08 20.80 -4.30
CA VAL A 213 -5.83 21.42 -5.62
C VAL A 213 -4.62 22.35 -5.57
N GLY A 214 -4.53 23.18 -4.53
CA GLY A 214 -3.39 24.07 -4.30
C GLY A 214 -2.08 23.31 -4.16
N MET A 215 -2.06 22.21 -3.40
CA MET A 215 -0.88 21.35 -3.24
C MET A 215 -0.46 20.66 -4.55
N VAL A 216 -1.41 20.18 -5.35
CA VAL A 216 -1.14 19.63 -6.68
C VAL A 216 -0.56 20.70 -7.62
N GLY A 217 -1.10 21.93 -7.57
CA GLY A 217 -0.56 23.08 -8.28
C GLY A 217 0.88 23.40 -7.88
N MET A 218 1.16 23.47 -6.58
CA MET A 218 2.52 23.67 -6.05
C MET A 218 3.48 22.56 -6.48
N GLY A 219 3.04 21.30 -6.47
CA GLY A 219 3.84 20.17 -6.95
C GLY A 219 4.20 20.29 -8.44
N THR A 220 3.25 20.75 -9.25
CA THR A 220 3.47 20.98 -10.69
C THR A 220 4.49 22.11 -10.91
N LEU A 221 4.35 23.21 -10.17
CA LEU A 221 5.31 24.32 -10.22
C LEU A 221 6.71 23.89 -9.75
N ALA A 222 6.79 23.01 -8.73
CA ALA A 222 8.06 22.46 -8.27
C ALA A 222 8.77 21.64 -9.36
N TRP A 223 8.04 20.82 -10.13
CA TRP A 223 8.60 20.13 -11.29
C TRP A 223 9.09 21.08 -12.38
N ILE A 224 8.30 22.10 -12.73
CA ILE A 224 8.68 23.10 -13.73
C ILE A 224 9.97 23.82 -13.30
N ALA A 225 10.03 24.29 -12.06
CA ALA A 225 11.20 24.96 -11.51
C ALA A 225 12.42 24.03 -11.48
N TYR A 226 12.25 22.79 -11.04
CA TYR A 226 13.32 21.80 -11.03
C TYR A 226 13.87 21.54 -12.44
N LEU A 227 12.99 21.30 -13.42
CA LEU A 227 13.41 21.07 -14.82
C LEU A 227 14.10 22.29 -15.41
N ALA A 228 13.59 23.50 -15.18
CA ALA A 228 14.22 24.73 -15.64
C ALA A 228 15.65 24.88 -15.07
N LEU A 229 15.83 24.64 -13.76
CA LEU A 229 17.14 24.71 -13.10
C LEU A 229 18.10 23.60 -13.54
N ARG A 230 17.58 22.40 -13.85
CA ARG A 230 18.38 21.29 -14.41
C ARG A 230 18.84 21.61 -15.82
N LEU A 231 17.95 22.13 -16.67
CA LEU A 231 18.24 22.46 -18.07
C LEU A 231 19.15 23.69 -18.21
N SER A 232 19.05 24.67 -17.31
CA SER A 232 19.96 25.81 -17.27
C SER A 232 21.36 25.44 -16.74
N GLY A 233 21.53 24.22 -16.24
CA GLY A 233 22.76 23.75 -15.61
C GLY A 233 23.00 24.31 -14.20
N SER A 234 22.11 25.18 -13.69
CA SER A 234 22.22 25.82 -12.37
C SER A 234 22.05 24.82 -11.22
N LEU A 235 21.39 23.69 -11.47
CA LEU A 235 21.23 22.62 -10.50
C LEU A 235 21.81 21.32 -11.08
N GLN A 236 22.93 20.87 -10.51
CA GLN A 236 23.55 19.59 -10.87
C GLN A 236 23.34 18.55 -9.77
N PRO A 237 23.16 17.26 -10.11
CA PRO A 237 23.03 16.21 -9.11
C PRO A 237 24.35 16.00 -8.36
N ALA A 238 24.27 15.80 -7.05
CA ALA A 238 25.42 15.51 -6.20
C ALA A 238 26.04 14.13 -6.48
N GLY A 239 25.28 13.23 -7.14
CA GLY A 239 25.67 11.85 -7.41
C GLY A 239 25.37 10.90 -6.24
N ALA A 240 25.67 9.61 -6.43
CA ALA A 240 25.50 8.61 -5.39
C ALA A 240 26.48 8.83 -4.23
N PRO A 241 26.01 8.96 -2.97
CA PRO A 241 26.87 9.22 -1.80
C PRO A 241 28.06 8.26 -1.69
N ILE A 242 27.80 6.96 -1.87
CA ILE A 242 28.79 5.89 -1.71
C ILE A 242 29.99 6.02 -2.65
N ARG A 243 29.81 6.64 -3.83
CA ARG A 243 30.88 6.76 -4.84
C ARG A 243 32.07 7.58 -4.35
N ARG A 244 31.85 8.47 -3.37
CA ARG A 244 32.91 9.29 -2.77
C ARG A 244 33.85 8.49 -1.87
N PHE A 245 33.46 7.27 -1.49
CA PHE A 245 34.14 6.45 -0.49
C PHE A 245 34.49 5.04 -1.02
N ALA A 246 34.38 4.79 -2.33
CA ALA A 246 34.51 3.46 -2.90
C ALA A 246 35.79 3.32 -3.75
N ALA A 247 36.91 2.98 -3.11
CA ALA A 247 38.16 2.67 -3.80
C ALA A 247 38.07 1.42 -4.70
N ALA A 248 37.21 0.45 -4.35
CA ALA A 248 36.82 -0.68 -5.21
C ALA A 248 35.30 -0.74 -5.41
N PRO A 249 34.76 -0.01 -6.41
CA PRO A 249 33.32 0.10 -6.67
C PRO A 249 32.60 -1.24 -6.80
N ALA A 250 33.23 -2.22 -7.44
CA ALA A 250 32.64 -3.54 -7.64
C ALA A 250 32.46 -4.29 -6.30
N LEU A 251 33.51 -4.39 -5.48
CA LEU A 251 33.45 -5.08 -4.19
C LEU A 251 32.46 -4.41 -3.23
N VAL A 252 32.49 -3.08 -3.15
CA VAL A 252 31.54 -2.31 -2.33
C VAL A 252 30.11 -2.53 -2.82
N GLY A 253 29.90 -2.54 -4.14
CA GLY A 253 28.60 -2.85 -4.74
C GLY A 253 28.08 -4.24 -4.34
N ASP A 254 28.93 -5.27 -4.34
CA ASP A 254 28.54 -6.61 -3.89
C ASP A 254 28.27 -6.68 -2.39
N SER A 255 29.04 -5.98 -1.57
CA SER A 255 28.76 -5.90 -0.13
C SER A 255 27.38 -5.28 0.13
N LEU A 256 27.01 -4.22 -0.60
CA LEU A 256 25.69 -3.60 -0.50
C LEU A 256 24.57 -4.54 -0.98
N GLY A 257 24.78 -5.24 -2.10
CA GLY A 257 23.84 -6.26 -2.58
C GLY A 257 23.64 -7.40 -1.57
N LEU A 258 24.71 -7.88 -0.94
CA LEU A 258 24.64 -8.93 0.07
C LEU A 258 23.89 -8.47 1.32
N ARG A 259 24.13 -7.24 1.79
CA ARG A 259 23.38 -6.66 2.91
C ARG A 259 21.89 -6.57 2.60
N PHE A 260 21.53 -6.16 1.39
CA PHE A 260 20.14 -6.13 0.94
C PHE A 260 19.52 -7.53 0.91
N PHE A 261 20.23 -8.53 0.39
CA PHE A 261 19.75 -9.92 0.38
C PHE A 261 19.55 -10.48 1.79
N VAL A 262 20.52 -10.27 2.68
CA VAL A 262 20.42 -10.68 4.09
C VAL A 262 19.26 -9.96 4.79
N PHE A 263 19.08 -8.67 4.51
CA PHE A 263 17.91 -7.92 4.98
C PHE A 263 16.61 -8.59 4.56
N LEU A 264 16.44 -8.94 3.28
CA LEU A 264 15.22 -9.59 2.80
C LEU A 264 14.97 -10.91 3.53
N LEU A 265 16.01 -11.73 3.72
CA LEU A 265 15.89 -12.99 4.44
C LEU A 265 15.46 -12.77 5.89
N ILE A 266 16.10 -11.86 6.62
CA ILE A 266 15.79 -11.56 8.01
C ILE A 266 14.37 -10.98 8.12
N TYR A 267 14.04 -10.00 7.28
CA TYR A 267 12.74 -9.33 7.27
C TYR A 267 11.58 -10.30 6.98
N THR A 268 11.84 -11.36 6.23
CA THR A 268 10.81 -12.37 5.91
C THR A 268 10.70 -13.43 6.99
N VAL A 269 11.83 -13.98 7.44
CA VAL A 269 11.86 -15.15 8.31
C VAL A 269 11.67 -14.77 9.78
N VAL A 270 12.34 -13.71 10.25
CA VAL A 270 12.35 -13.38 11.68
C VAL A 270 10.96 -12.97 12.17
N PRO A 271 10.21 -12.07 11.51
CA PRO A 271 8.86 -11.75 11.95
C PRO A 271 7.93 -12.96 11.98
N VAL A 272 8.01 -13.87 11.01
CA VAL A 272 7.18 -15.09 10.97
C VAL A 272 7.50 -16.02 12.15
N VAL A 273 8.79 -16.28 12.41
CA VAL A 273 9.21 -17.13 13.53
C VAL A 273 8.86 -16.50 14.88
N LEU A 274 9.11 -15.21 15.04
CA LEU A 274 8.74 -14.47 16.25
C LEU A 274 7.22 -14.44 16.44
N MET A 275 6.45 -14.22 15.37
CA MET A 275 5.00 -14.21 15.43
C MET A 275 4.47 -15.57 15.84
N ALA A 276 4.94 -16.67 15.24
CA ALA A 276 4.53 -18.02 15.60
C ALA A 276 4.84 -18.33 17.08
N GLY A 277 6.06 -18.04 17.54
CA GLY A 277 6.46 -18.30 18.93
C GLY A 277 5.74 -17.43 19.96
N LEU A 278 5.63 -16.13 19.70
CA LEU A 278 4.99 -15.19 20.63
C LEU A 278 3.47 -15.36 20.65
N SER A 279 2.84 -15.72 19.53
CA SER A 279 1.40 -15.98 19.51
C SER A 279 1.02 -17.22 20.34
N LEU A 280 1.89 -18.23 20.41
CA LEU A 280 1.70 -19.36 21.32
C LEU A 280 1.79 -18.96 22.81
N ALA A 281 2.61 -17.96 23.12
CA ALA A 281 2.85 -17.53 24.50
C ALA A 281 1.86 -16.47 25.00
N PHE A 282 1.44 -15.56 24.11
CA PHE A 282 0.71 -14.34 24.45
C PHE A 282 -0.62 -14.18 23.69
N GLY A 283 -0.96 -15.12 22.81
CA GLY A 283 -2.10 -15.03 21.90
C GLY A 283 -1.82 -14.14 20.68
N GLU A 284 -2.70 -14.21 19.70
CA GLU A 284 -2.66 -13.30 18.54
C GLU A 284 -3.29 -11.95 18.92
N GLY A 285 -2.61 -10.85 18.61
CA GLY A 285 -3.10 -9.53 18.95
C GLY A 285 -2.13 -8.40 18.66
N LEU A 286 -2.57 -7.18 18.91
CA LEU A 286 -1.76 -5.97 18.70
C LEU A 286 -0.49 -5.98 19.57
N GLY A 287 -0.57 -6.43 20.82
CA GLY A 287 0.59 -6.54 21.71
C GLY A 287 1.69 -7.45 21.14
N THR A 288 1.30 -8.64 20.65
CA THR A 288 2.20 -9.59 20.01
C THR A 288 2.84 -9.01 18.76
N ARG A 289 2.06 -8.34 17.89
CA ARG A 289 2.58 -7.64 16.70
C ARG A 289 3.62 -6.56 17.05
N LEU A 290 3.33 -5.75 18.08
CA LEU A 290 4.26 -4.72 18.57
C LEU A 290 5.56 -5.33 19.09
N MET A 291 5.48 -6.44 19.84
CA MET A 291 6.67 -7.16 20.32
C MET A 291 7.50 -7.71 19.16
N VAL A 292 6.87 -8.30 18.15
CA VAL A 292 7.56 -8.77 16.93
C VAL A 292 8.30 -7.62 16.26
N MET A 293 7.64 -6.47 16.05
CA MET A 293 8.26 -5.31 15.41
C MET A 293 9.43 -4.75 16.24
N ALA A 294 9.24 -4.62 17.56
CA ALA A 294 10.26 -4.11 18.48
C ALA A 294 11.51 -5.01 18.55
N LEU A 295 11.34 -6.33 18.39
CA LEU A 295 12.44 -7.30 18.40
C LEU A 295 13.11 -7.45 17.02
N ALA A 296 12.33 -7.43 15.94
CA ALA A 296 12.85 -7.62 14.58
C ALA A 296 13.65 -6.41 14.08
N ALA A 297 13.15 -5.18 14.28
CA ALA A 297 13.77 -3.98 13.71
C ALA A 297 15.24 -3.76 14.15
N PRO A 298 15.62 -3.93 15.43
CA PRO A 298 17.02 -3.81 15.85
C PRO A 298 17.92 -4.89 15.24
N VAL A 299 17.44 -6.14 15.12
CA VAL A 299 18.20 -7.24 14.52
C VAL A 299 18.49 -6.96 13.05
N VAL A 300 17.48 -6.49 12.33
CA VAL A 300 17.57 -6.06 10.94
C VAL A 300 18.61 -4.94 10.77
N LEU A 301 18.52 -3.88 11.58
CA LEU A 301 19.46 -2.76 11.53
C LEU A 301 20.88 -3.18 11.90
N ALA A 302 21.05 -4.02 12.92
CA ALA A 302 22.37 -4.53 13.32
C ALA A 302 23.01 -5.34 12.19
N ALA A 303 22.26 -6.30 11.61
CA ALA A 303 22.74 -7.15 10.52
C ALA A 303 23.18 -6.32 9.30
N VAL A 304 22.43 -5.27 9.00
CA VAL A 304 22.72 -4.32 7.92
C VAL A 304 24.08 -3.64 8.07
N PHE A 305 24.52 -3.30 9.29
CA PHE A 305 25.77 -2.55 9.53
C PHE A 305 26.98 -3.42 9.88
N LEU A 306 26.80 -4.73 10.05
CA LEU A 306 27.90 -5.68 10.20
C LEU A 306 28.87 -5.62 9.00
N PRO A 307 30.15 -5.98 9.17
CA PRO A 307 31.09 -6.07 8.07
C PRO A 307 30.74 -7.27 7.17
N TRP A 308 30.47 -7.00 5.89
CA TRP A 308 30.14 -8.01 4.88
C TRP A 308 31.13 -7.94 3.73
N LEU A 309 31.72 -9.07 3.34
CA LEU A 309 32.80 -9.16 2.34
C LEU A 309 34.00 -8.25 2.69
N GLY A 310 34.32 -8.14 3.98
CA GLY A 310 35.39 -7.27 4.49
C GLY A 310 35.08 -5.77 4.46
N VAL A 311 33.96 -5.34 3.90
CA VAL A 311 33.58 -3.92 3.81
C VAL A 311 32.88 -3.48 5.09
N ARG A 312 33.40 -2.42 5.73
CA ARG A 312 32.77 -1.76 6.89
C ARG A 312 31.95 -0.56 6.46
N LEU A 313 30.65 -0.57 6.77
CA LEU A 313 29.74 0.51 6.41
C LEU A 313 29.50 1.44 7.60
N ARG A 314 29.44 2.75 7.34
CA ARG A 314 29.00 3.77 8.30
C ARG A 314 27.78 4.49 7.72
N PRO A 315 26.87 5.01 8.56
CA PRO A 315 25.67 5.71 8.07
C PRO A 315 25.99 6.83 7.07
N GLY A 316 27.07 7.59 7.30
CA GLY A 316 27.51 8.66 6.40
C GLY A 316 27.89 8.19 4.99
N HIS A 317 28.38 6.96 4.81
CA HIS A 317 28.78 6.43 3.50
C HIS A 317 27.58 6.23 2.57
N ILE A 318 26.41 5.93 3.13
CA ILE A 318 25.18 5.74 2.36
C ILE A 318 24.33 7.00 2.28
N GLY A 319 24.78 8.12 2.87
CA GLY A 319 24.06 9.40 2.85
C GLY A 319 23.19 9.66 4.09
N VAL A 320 23.30 8.88 5.17
CA VAL A 320 22.69 9.25 6.46
C VAL A 320 23.59 10.26 7.16
N SER A 321 23.16 11.52 7.17
CA SER A 321 23.84 12.60 7.89
C SER A 321 22.84 13.67 8.35
N LEU A 322 23.02 14.17 9.57
CA LEU A 322 22.23 15.29 10.09
C LEU A 322 22.78 16.67 9.66
N ARG A 323 23.91 16.71 8.94
CA ARG A 323 24.49 17.97 8.46
C ARG A 323 23.55 18.63 7.45
N GLY A 324 23.15 19.87 7.75
CA GLY A 324 22.21 20.60 6.90
C GLY A 324 20.81 19.99 6.87
N PHE A 325 20.39 19.31 7.95
CA PHE A 325 19.10 18.64 8.07
C PHE A 325 17.93 19.49 7.56
N GLY A 326 17.82 20.76 7.98
CA GLY A 326 16.74 21.65 7.55
C GLY A 326 16.64 21.79 6.02
N ARG A 327 17.77 21.96 5.33
CA ARG A 327 17.82 22.00 3.87
C ARG A 327 17.42 20.67 3.25
N MET A 328 17.86 19.55 3.82
CA MET A 328 17.51 18.21 3.32
C MET A 328 16.03 17.89 3.56
N ALA A 329 15.47 18.31 4.68
CA ALA A 329 14.05 18.19 4.97
C ALA A 329 13.22 19.03 3.99
N LEU A 330 13.66 20.24 3.64
CA LEU A 330 13.01 21.06 2.60
C LEU A 330 13.02 20.36 1.22
N TRP A 331 14.11 19.70 0.85
CA TRP A 331 14.13 18.84 -0.35
C TRP A 331 13.14 17.68 -0.25
N GLY A 332 12.96 17.08 0.92
CA GLY A 332 11.98 16.03 1.16
C GLY A 332 10.54 16.53 1.05
N VAL A 333 10.21 17.68 1.66
CA VAL A 333 8.90 18.34 1.54
C VAL A 333 8.62 18.72 0.09
N GLY A 334 9.60 19.33 -0.60
CA GLY A 334 9.48 19.67 -2.01
C GLY A 334 9.27 18.44 -2.89
N GLY A 335 9.98 17.34 -2.60
CA GLY A 335 9.78 16.06 -3.29
C GLY A 335 8.41 15.44 -3.03
N TRP A 336 7.90 15.56 -1.79
CA TRP A 336 6.54 15.13 -1.44
C TRP A 336 5.47 15.93 -2.20
N LEU A 337 5.59 17.27 -2.25
CA LEU A 337 4.68 18.12 -3.04
C LEU A 337 4.77 17.77 -4.54
N ALA A 338 5.99 17.64 -5.08
CA ALA A 338 6.22 17.28 -6.48
C ALA A 338 5.63 15.91 -6.86
N ASN A 339 5.51 14.98 -5.90
CA ASN A 339 4.90 13.68 -6.15
C ASN A 339 3.38 13.78 -6.37
N LEU A 340 2.67 14.69 -5.70
CA LEU A 340 1.20 14.75 -5.71
C LEU A 340 0.55 14.75 -7.12
N PRO A 341 0.96 15.60 -8.09
CA PRO A 341 0.37 15.58 -9.43
C PRO A 341 0.59 14.25 -10.16
N VAL A 342 1.77 13.64 -9.99
CA VAL A 342 2.10 12.36 -10.66
C VAL A 342 1.32 11.22 -10.02
N LEU A 343 1.24 11.19 -8.70
CA LEU A 343 0.49 10.20 -7.95
C LEU A 343 -1.00 10.22 -8.29
N LEU A 344 -1.59 11.40 -8.54
CA LEU A 344 -2.97 11.52 -8.98
C LEU A 344 -3.20 10.81 -10.32
N VAL A 345 -2.28 10.97 -11.28
CA VAL A 345 -2.35 10.29 -12.58
C VAL A 345 -2.13 8.78 -12.41
N LEU A 346 -1.12 8.39 -11.63
CA LEU A 346 -0.81 6.97 -11.41
C LEU A 346 -1.90 6.25 -10.62
N PHE A 347 -2.62 6.94 -9.75
CA PHE A 347 -3.78 6.39 -9.07
C PHE A 347 -4.88 5.99 -10.05
N ALA A 348 -5.17 6.82 -11.07
CA ALA A 348 -6.10 6.46 -12.14
C ALA A 348 -5.61 5.23 -12.93
N VAL A 349 -4.29 5.10 -13.14
CA VAL A 349 -3.70 3.90 -13.75
C VAL A 349 -3.88 2.68 -12.84
N THR A 350 -3.68 2.81 -11.53
CA THR A 350 -3.92 1.71 -10.58
C THR A 350 -5.37 1.26 -10.58
N VAL A 351 -6.35 2.18 -10.60
CA VAL A 351 -7.79 1.86 -10.71
C VAL A 351 -8.11 1.14 -12.03
N PHE A 352 -7.41 1.48 -13.10
CA PHE A 352 -7.52 0.75 -14.36
C PHE A 352 -6.91 -0.65 -14.22
N LEU A 353 -5.68 -0.78 -13.74
CA LEU A 353 -4.97 -2.05 -13.61
C LEU A 353 -5.64 -3.04 -12.65
N SER A 354 -6.31 -2.57 -11.60
CA SER A 354 -7.03 -3.41 -10.63
C SER A 354 -8.21 -4.18 -11.25
N ARG A 355 -8.62 -3.84 -12.48
CA ARG A 355 -9.60 -4.62 -13.26
C ARG A 355 -9.05 -5.98 -13.70
N TRP A 356 -7.73 -6.10 -13.88
CA TRP A 356 -7.08 -7.32 -14.39
C TRP A 356 -6.10 -7.94 -13.41
N LEU A 357 -5.53 -7.13 -12.52
CA LEU A 357 -4.51 -7.56 -11.57
C LEU A 357 -5.11 -7.68 -10.16
N PRO A 358 -4.68 -8.69 -9.39
CA PRO A 358 -5.10 -8.79 -7.99
C PRO A 358 -4.56 -7.60 -7.19
N SER A 359 -5.38 -7.12 -6.27
CA SER A 359 -5.03 -6.10 -5.28
C SER A 359 -5.80 -6.39 -4.01
N THR A 360 -5.18 -6.18 -2.86
CA THR A 360 -5.83 -6.28 -1.55
C THR A 360 -6.16 -4.91 -0.99
N SER A 361 -7.13 -4.87 -0.08
CA SER A 361 -7.31 -3.74 0.82
C SER A 361 -6.06 -3.58 1.70
N HIS A 362 -5.77 -2.35 2.09
CA HIS A 362 -4.59 -2.04 2.89
C HIS A 362 -4.67 -2.81 4.24
N PRO A 363 -3.61 -3.52 4.67
CA PRO A 363 -3.58 -4.27 5.94
C PRO A 363 -3.84 -3.44 7.21
N LEU A 364 -3.93 -2.11 7.09
CA LEU A 364 -4.15 -1.19 8.20
C LEU A 364 -5.63 -0.96 8.48
N GLY A 365 -6.56 -1.46 7.66
CA GLY A 365 -8.00 -1.18 7.81
C GLY A 365 -8.53 -1.47 9.22
N GLU A 366 -8.13 -2.58 9.83
CA GLU A 366 -8.52 -2.92 11.21
C GLU A 366 -7.81 -2.04 12.26
N GLU A 367 -6.55 -1.65 12.01
CA GLU A 367 -5.79 -0.83 12.96
C GLU A 367 -6.29 0.63 13.00
N LEU A 368 -6.85 1.14 11.90
CA LEU A 368 -7.38 2.50 11.82
C LEU A 368 -8.72 2.67 12.56
N SER A 369 -9.37 1.58 12.97
CA SER A 369 -10.66 1.60 13.69
C SER A 369 -10.59 2.13 15.12
N SER A 370 -9.40 2.34 15.69
CA SER A 370 -9.21 2.85 17.05
C SER A 370 -8.14 3.94 17.13
N PRO A 371 -8.27 4.95 18.01
CA PRO A 371 -7.25 6.00 18.17
C PRO A 371 -5.86 5.44 18.51
N GLY A 372 -5.80 4.38 19.32
CA GLY A 372 -4.55 3.70 19.67
C GLY A 372 -3.91 3.01 18.47
N GLY A 373 -4.72 2.33 17.64
CA GLY A 373 -4.25 1.70 16.42
C GLY A 373 -3.76 2.74 15.40
N VAL A 374 -4.49 3.85 15.19
CA VAL A 374 -4.04 4.97 14.35
C VAL A 374 -2.68 5.51 14.79
N ALA A 375 -2.49 5.75 16.10
CA ALA A 375 -1.22 6.24 16.62
C ALA A 375 -0.06 5.27 16.36
N ILE A 376 -0.30 3.97 16.53
CA ILE A 376 0.68 2.93 16.23
C ILE A 376 1.00 2.89 14.74
N SER A 377 -0.02 2.90 13.87
CA SER A 377 0.17 2.89 12.43
C SER A 377 0.96 4.12 11.96
N LEU A 378 0.74 5.30 12.55
CA LEU A 378 1.54 6.49 12.26
C LEU A 378 3.01 6.31 12.67
N ILE A 379 3.29 5.80 13.85
CA ILE A 379 4.68 5.58 14.30
C ILE A 379 5.37 4.54 13.40
N VAL A 380 4.71 3.41 13.13
CA VAL A 380 5.29 2.32 12.35
C VAL A 380 5.43 2.71 10.90
N ALA A 381 4.34 3.09 10.23
CA ALA A 381 4.33 3.32 8.79
C ALA A 381 4.89 4.70 8.40
N ALA A 382 4.74 5.75 9.22
CA ALA A 382 5.24 7.08 8.85
C ALA A 382 6.62 7.41 9.45
N VAL A 383 7.14 6.62 10.40
CA VAL A 383 8.47 6.89 10.99
C VAL A 383 9.41 5.69 10.86
N ILE A 384 9.07 4.54 11.44
CA ILE A 384 9.98 3.39 11.51
C ILE A 384 10.23 2.79 10.13
N ALA A 385 9.17 2.52 9.36
CA ALA A 385 9.28 1.91 8.04
C ALA A 385 10.08 2.78 7.06
N PRO A 386 9.81 4.09 6.89
CA PRO A 386 10.62 4.95 6.01
C PRO A 386 12.10 4.99 6.40
N LEU A 387 12.43 4.97 7.69
CA LEU A 387 13.84 4.94 8.13
C LEU A 387 14.55 3.67 7.67
N ILE A 388 13.92 2.51 7.87
CA ILE A 388 14.51 1.21 7.52
C ILE A 388 14.53 1.03 6.00
N GLU A 389 13.41 1.28 5.34
CA GLU A 389 13.23 1.05 3.92
C GLU A 389 14.13 1.98 3.08
N GLU A 390 14.25 3.26 3.41
CA GLU A 390 15.16 4.13 2.66
C GLU A 390 16.63 3.76 2.86
N VAL A 391 17.03 3.32 4.05
CA VAL A 391 18.39 2.82 4.29
C VAL A 391 18.68 1.58 3.44
N VAL A 392 17.72 0.67 3.34
CA VAL A 392 17.88 -0.60 2.61
C VAL A 392 17.77 -0.41 1.09
N PHE A 393 16.68 0.18 0.62
CA PHE A 393 16.44 0.34 -0.81
C PHE A 393 17.34 1.44 -1.41
N ARG A 394 17.44 2.61 -0.79
CA ARG A 394 18.20 3.74 -1.36
C ARG A 394 19.64 3.76 -0.86
N GLY A 395 19.88 3.37 0.38
CA GLY A 395 21.22 3.29 0.95
C GLY A 395 22.04 2.11 0.44
N MET A 396 21.41 0.95 0.19
CA MET A 396 22.11 -0.26 -0.25
C MET A 396 21.78 -0.67 -1.68
N LEU A 397 20.53 -1.02 -1.98
CA LEU A 397 20.17 -1.60 -3.28
C LEU A 397 20.47 -0.64 -4.44
N PHE A 398 19.89 0.56 -4.41
CA PHE A 398 20.10 1.60 -5.42
C PHE A 398 21.58 1.95 -5.60
N GLN A 399 22.30 2.18 -4.49
CA GLN A 399 23.70 2.58 -4.53
C GLN A 399 24.62 1.43 -4.97
N GLY A 400 24.35 0.19 -4.55
CA GLY A 400 25.07 -1.00 -4.98
C GLY A 400 24.90 -1.28 -6.48
N LEU A 401 23.65 -1.21 -6.97
CA LEU A 401 23.36 -1.28 -8.41
C LEU A 401 24.04 -0.13 -9.15
N GLY A 402 24.06 1.08 -8.60
CA GLY A 402 24.73 2.25 -9.18
C GLY A 402 26.24 2.10 -9.30
N LEU A 403 26.88 1.37 -8.39
CA LEU A 403 28.30 1.02 -8.48
C LEU A 403 28.58 -0.08 -9.53
N ARG A 404 27.64 -1.02 -9.70
CA ARG A 404 27.78 -2.15 -10.63
C ARG A 404 27.42 -1.82 -12.08
N LEU A 405 26.27 -1.18 -12.29
CA LEU A 405 25.72 -0.89 -13.61
C LEU A 405 26.24 0.44 -14.21
N ARG A 406 27.04 1.20 -13.45
CA ARG A 406 27.72 2.44 -13.88
C ARG A 406 26.77 3.47 -14.54
N GLY A 407 25.56 3.61 -14.02
CA GLY A 407 24.57 4.61 -14.46
C GLY A 407 23.54 4.91 -13.38
N VAL A 408 22.54 5.75 -13.67
CA VAL A 408 21.45 6.09 -12.73
C VAL A 408 20.12 5.44 -13.10
N LEU A 409 19.82 5.31 -14.40
CA LEU A 409 18.52 4.83 -14.88
C LEU A 409 18.17 3.42 -14.39
N TRP A 410 19.01 2.43 -14.70
CA TRP A 410 18.74 1.04 -14.30
C TRP A 410 18.71 0.83 -12.78
N PRO A 411 19.62 1.41 -11.99
CA PRO A 411 19.50 1.37 -10.53
C PRO A 411 18.19 1.97 -9.99
N VAL A 412 17.71 3.08 -10.56
CA VAL A 412 16.40 3.66 -10.20
C VAL A 412 15.29 2.65 -10.50
N VAL A 413 15.23 2.14 -11.74
CA VAL A 413 14.17 1.21 -12.18
C VAL A 413 14.16 -0.05 -11.33
N LEU A 414 15.30 -0.72 -11.19
CA LEU A 414 15.40 -2.00 -10.48
C LEU A 414 15.16 -1.85 -8.97
N SER A 415 15.70 -0.79 -8.34
CA SER A 415 15.45 -0.56 -6.92
C SER A 415 13.99 -0.23 -6.64
N SER A 416 13.34 0.51 -7.54
CA SER A 416 11.95 0.94 -7.37
C SER A 416 10.97 -0.21 -7.63
N LEU A 417 11.27 -1.07 -8.61
CA LEU A 417 10.49 -2.27 -8.85
C LEU A 417 10.62 -3.26 -7.68
N ALA A 418 11.84 -3.46 -7.16
CA ALA A 418 12.05 -4.30 -5.97
C ALA A 418 11.32 -3.74 -4.74
N PHE A 419 11.33 -2.41 -4.57
CA PHE A 419 10.55 -1.75 -3.52
C PHE A 419 9.05 -2.04 -3.68
N ALA A 420 8.49 -1.77 -4.86
CA ALA A 420 7.07 -2.02 -5.14
C ALA A 420 6.67 -3.49 -4.99
N SER A 421 7.53 -4.43 -5.39
CA SER A 421 7.17 -5.84 -5.47
C SER A 421 7.08 -6.56 -4.13
N VAL A 422 7.77 -6.05 -3.10
CA VAL A 422 7.71 -6.66 -1.75
C VAL A 422 6.51 -6.19 -0.93
N HIS A 423 5.73 -5.26 -1.46
CA HIS A 423 4.59 -4.66 -0.79
C HIS A 423 3.31 -5.51 -0.98
N PRO A 424 2.51 -5.70 0.10
CA PRO A 424 1.37 -6.61 0.10
C PRO A 424 0.15 -6.10 -0.70
N GLN A 425 0.13 -4.84 -1.13
CA GLN A 425 -0.98 -4.23 -1.87
C GLN A 425 -1.15 -4.80 -3.29
N GLY A 426 -0.12 -5.47 -3.81
CA GLY A 426 -0.18 -6.26 -5.04
C GLY A 426 0.11 -5.50 -6.34
N PRO A 427 0.20 -6.23 -7.47
CA PRO A 427 0.73 -5.71 -8.73
C PRO A 427 0.02 -4.48 -9.30
N ALA A 428 -1.29 -4.32 -9.07
CA ALA A 428 -2.03 -3.14 -9.52
C ALA A 428 -1.47 -1.82 -8.95
N THR A 429 -0.89 -1.87 -7.75
CA THR A 429 -0.36 -0.69 -7.04
C THR A 429 1.13 -0.46 -7.28
N TRP A 430 1.82 -1.40 -7.95
CA TRP A 430 3.26 -1.31 -8.17
C TRP A 430 3.69 -0.07 -8.97
N VAL A 431 2.81 0.46 -9.81
CA VAL A 431 3.08 1.71 -10.55
C VAL A 431 3.19 2.92 -9.61
N VAL A 432 2.30 3.01 -8.62
CA VAL A 432 2.32 4.08 -7.60
C VAL A 432 3.47 3.86 -6.62
N LEU A 433 3.60 2.65 -6.08
CA LEU A 433 4.67 2.30 -5.13
C LEU A 433 6.06 2.44 -5.76
N GLY A 434 6.21 1.99 -7.01
CA GLY A 434 7.42 2.11 -7.79
C GLY A 434 7.76 3.57 -8.09
N TRP A 435 6.78 4.44 -8.28
CA TRP A 435 7.05 5.87 -8.44
C TRP A 435 7.58 6.51 -7.15
N ILE A 436 7.01 6.19 -6.00
CA ILE A 436 7.54 6.62 -4.68
C ILE A 436 8.97 6.09 -4.51
N GLY A 437 9.17 4.81 -4.86
CA GLY A 437 10.43 4.15 -5.16
C GLY A 437 11.44 5.06 -5.88
N ALA A 438 11.07 5.46 -7.08
CA ALA A 438 11.92 6.18 -8.01
C ALA A 438 12.21 7.59 -7.51
N MET A 439 11.21 8.30 -6.97
CA MET A 439 11.41 9.64 -6.42
C MET A 439 12.41 9.65 -5.27
N GLY A 440 12.37 8.64 -4.39
CA GLY A 440 13.40 8.46 -3.35
C GLY A 440 14.81 8.34 -3.94
N CYS A 441 14.99 7.53 -4.99
CA CYS A 441 16.28 7.39 -5.68
C CYS A 441 16.72 8.72 -6.33
N LEU A 442 15.79 9.46 -6.97
CA LEU A 442 16.07 10.75 -7.59
C LEU A 442 16.50 11.80 -6.56
N LEU A 443 15.81 11.89 -5.43
CA LEU A 443 16.16 12.79 -4.33
C LEU A 443 17.54 12.48 -3.75
N VAL A 444 17.86 11.20 -3.56
CA VAL A 444 19.17 10.76 -3.07
C VAL A 444 20.27 11.08 -4.08
N HIS A 445 20.02 10.82 -5.37
CA HIS A 445 20.96 11.15 -6.43
C HIS A 445 21.19 12.67 -6.57
N GLN A 446 20.12 13.46 -6.39
CA GLN A 446 20.19 14.91 -6.48
C GLN A 446 20.95 15.52 -5.32
N THR A 447 20.71 15.05 -4.09
CA THR A 447 21.18 15.71 -2.87
C THR A 447 22.41 15.04 -2.24
N GLY A 448 22.68 13.78 -2.58
CA GLY A 448 23.71 12.98 -1.91
C GLY A 448 23.35 12.65 -0.45
N SER A 449 22.07 12.68 -0.08
CA SER A 449 21.57 12.41 1.26
C SER A 449 20.34 11.52 1.23
N LEU A 450 20.17 10.66 2.24
CA LEU A 450 18.96 9.85 2.44
C LEU A 450 17.84 10.63 3.13
N ILE A 451 18.16 11.70 3.86
CA ILE A 451 17.20 12.49 4.63
C ILE A 451 16.02 12.98 3.76
N PRO A 452 16.21 13.51 2.54
CA PRO A 452 15.08 13.94 1.71
C PRO A 452 14.15 12.79 1.33
N ALA A 453 14.68 11.60 1.02
CA ALA A 453 13.86 10.44 0.70
C ALA A 453 13.08 9.95 1.93
N ILE A 454 13.73 9.90 3.11
CA ILE A 454 13.10 9.53 4.38
C ILE A 454 11.94 10.49 4.70
N VAL A 455 12.18 11.80 4.61
CA VAL A 455 11.16 12.82 4.89
C VAL A 455 10.01 12.74 3.89
N MET A 456 10.30 12.61 2.60
CA MET A 456 9.29 12.48 1.55
C MET A 456 8.39 11.25 1.77
N HIS A 457 9.01 10.10 2.07
CA HIS A 457 8.31 8.85 2.31
C HIS A 457 7.49 8.90 3.61
N ALA A 458 8.06 9.42 4.70
CA ALA A 458 7.36 9.66 5.96
C ALA A 458 6.10 10.53 5.78
N LEU A 459 6.24 11.65 5.06
CA LEU A 459 5.11 12.53 4.75
C LEU A 459 4.08 11.85 3.88
N HIS A 460 4.50 11.03 2.92
CA HIS A 460 3.59 10.27 2.07
C HIS A 460 2.71 9.31 2.90
N ASN A 461 3.34 8.50 3.75
CA ASN A 461 2.63 7.53 4.60
C ASN A 461 1.75 8.24 5.64
N PHE A 462 2.25 9.31 6.25
CA PHE A 462 1.45 10.17 7.14
C PHE A 462 0.21 10.72 6.43
N THR A 463 0.37 11.27 5.23
CA THR A 463 -0.73 11.84 4.44
C THR A 463 -1.79 10.80 4.12
N ILE A 464 -1.37 9.60 3.69
CA ILE A 464 -2.30 8.50 3.39
C ILE A 464 -3.09 8.09 4.64
N ILE A 465 -2.43 7.91 5.78
CA ILE A 465 -3.10 7.49 7.03
C ILE A 465 -4.08 8.58 7.51
N VAL A 466 -3.65 9.83 7.56
CA VAL A 466 -4.52 10.95 8.00
C VAL A 466 -5.69 11.13 7.06
N LEU A 467 -5.48 11.03 5.75
CA LEU A 467 -6.57 11.11 4.78
C LEU A 467 -7.53 9.92 4.93
N ALA A 468 -7.02 8.71 5.14
CA ALA A 468 -7.87 7.53 5.36
C ALA A 468 -8.76 7.70 6.60
N VAL A 469 -8.18 8.10 7.74
CA VAL A 469 -8.93 8.37 8.99
C VAL A 469 -9.93 9.51 8.81
N TYR A 470 -9.54 10.56 8.08
CA TYR A 470 -10.43 11.68 7.81
C TYR A 470 -11.64 11.27 6.97
N LEU A 471 -11.42 10.52 5.88
CA LEU A 471 -12.49 10.02 5.01
C LEU A 471 -13.41 9.03 5.73
N GLU A 472 -12.86 8.18 6.60
CA GLU A 472 -13.64 7.24 7.40
C GLU A 472 -14.57 7.98 8.38
N ASN A 473 -14.04 8.97 9.10
CA ASN A 473 -14.82 9.71 10.10
C ASN A 473 -15.76 10.76 9.52
N SER A 474 -15.38 11.40 8.40
CA SER A 474 -16.05 12.59 7.85
C SER A 474 -16.81 12.33 6.55
N VAL A 475 -16.70 11.13 5.98
CA VAL A 475 -17.40 10.74 4.75
C VAL A 475 -18.03 9.34 4.88
N GLY A 476 -17.58 8.52 5.84
CA GLY A 476 -18.01 7.13 5.98
C GLY A 476 -17.62 6.27 4.78
N LEU A 477 -16.44 6.54 4.21
CA LEU A 477 -15.83 5.85 3.06
C LEU A 477 -14.52 5.13 3.44
#